data_AF-A0A6P0RNK6-F1
#
_entry.id   AF-A0A6P0RNK6-F1
#
_cell.length_a   1.000
_cell.length_b   1.000
_cell.length_c   1.000
_cell.angle_alpha   90.00
_cell.angle_beta   90.00
_cell.angle_gamma   90.00
#
_symmetry.space_group_name_H-M   'P 1'
#
loop_
_entity.id
_entity.type
_entity.pdbx_description
1 polymer ?
#
loop_
_entity_poly.entity_id
_entity_poly.type
_entity_poly.pdbx_seq_one_letter_code
_entity_poly.pdbx_strand_id
1 'polypeptide(L)'
;MKRLIVCCDGTWQSLEKDYPTNVVKTVKSITPIDSQGIHQVVYYDEGIGSQSNISKEEDLTKIGLGHLQSKVEAIAGGAFGMGIDKNIKDAYRFLSTNYNPGDEIYLFGFSRGSYTVRSLAGMLSQCGLLKREHLNEIHHAYELYRDKTQSESTTMEQLRPFCQPNEEYDDRVPITLLACYDTVGSLGIPNIFDNIHIDKLINSRYAFHDTKLSKIIKKALHAVAVDEDRDTFSVTLMKKNPEVKDQILRQVWFPGGHGCVGGGTKRESLLSNNALLWMIASIKDIGLNLEFDINLLSDDEKLEGEYEGEQLTDATFDYNKQAEKQVEKEITDQIKGGADQFKLLTGLISTIKQAAMNAAGQTLREIPADDGIHRSVSERLHYSNLDYHPKNVSSERILSREQLESDDSILLTSQ
;
A
#
# COMPACT_ATOMS: atom_id res chain seq x y z
N MET A 1 -6.52 25.32 11.28
CA MET A 1 -6.47 24.23 10.31
C MET A 1 -5.04 23.69 10.27
N LYS A 2 -4.90 22.37 10.32
CA LYS A 2 -3.66 21.62 10.08
C LYS A 2 -3.96 20.37 9.25
N ARG A 3 -2.92 19.75 8.70
CA ARG A 3 -3.00 18.45 8.03
C ARG A 3 -2.48 17.39 8.99
N LEU A 4 -3.32 16.41 9.29
CA LEU A 4 -2.93 15.21 10.05
C LEU A 4 -2.64 14.10 9.05
N ILE A 5 -1.40 13.63 9.03
CA ILE A 5 -0.96 12.58 8.11
C ILE A 5 -0.66 11.31 8.89
N VAL A 6 -1.38 10.24 8.60
CA VAL A 6 -1.15 8.91 9.18
C VAL A 6 -0.49 8.04 8.13
N CYS A 7 0.73 7.60 8.41
CA CYS A 7 1.53 6.74 7.55
C CYS A 7 1.74 5.38 8.24
N CYS A 8 1.14 4.32 7.71
CA CYS A 8 1.32 2.97 8.24
C CYS A 8 2.11 2.11 7.24
N ASP A 9 3.21 1.52 7.68
CA ASP A 9 4.05 0.71 6.81
C ASP A 9 3.66 -0.78 6.78
N GLY A 10 4.19 -1.50 5.80
CA GLY A 10 4.18 -2.95 5.76
C GLY A 10 5.05 -3.54 6.88
N THR A 11 4.86 -4.82 7.21
CA THR A 11 5.54 -5.37 8.40
C THR A 11 7.02 -5.64 8.19
N TRP A 12 7.76 -5.61 9.30
CA TRP A 12 9.23 -5.68 9.35
C TRP A 12 9.96 -4.49 8.72
N GLN A 13 9.33 -3.31 8.63
CA GLN A 13 9.96 -2.09 8.12
C GLN A 13 10.37 -1.15 9.27
N SER A 14 11.29 -0.23 9.01
CA SER A 14 11.71 0.79 9.99
C SER A 14 12.30 2.00 9.26
N LEU A 15 12.35 3.15 9.96
CA LEU A 15 12.93 4.41 9.43
C LEU A 15 14.44 4.32 9.17
N GLU A 16 15.11 3.36 9.81
CA GLU A 16 16.57 3.22 9.86
C GLU A 16 17.16 2.29 8.79
N LYS A 17 16.33 1.74 7.89
CA LYS A 17 16.83 0.86 6.84
C LYS A 17 17.57 1.63 5.75
N ASP A 18 18.65 1.03 5.25
CA ASP A 18 19.41 1.50 4.08
C ASP A 18 18.57 1.60 2.80
N TYR A 19 17.45 0.85 2.72
CA TYR A 19 16.53 0.86 1.58
C TYR A 19 15.09 1.03 2.08
N PRO A 20 14.61 2.28 2.22
CA PRO A 20 13.31 2.56 2.83
C PRO A 20 12.14 2.20 1.90
N THR A 21 10.97 1.99 2.50
CA THR A 21 9.70 1.87 1.75
C THR A 21 9.26 3.23 1.24
N ASN A 22 8.33 3.24 0.29
CA ASN A 22 7.69 4.45 -0.19
C ASN A 22 6.89 5.16 0.91
N VAL A 23 6.42 4.45 1.95
CA VAL A 23 5.79 5.08 3.12
C VAL A 23 6.84 5.84 3.92
N VAL A 24 8.01 5.25 4.18
CA VAL A 24 9.13 5.96 4.84
C VAL A 24 9.59 7.15 4.02
N LYS A 25 9.74 7.00 2.69
CA LYS A 25 10.10 8.09 1.79
C LYS A 25 9.04 9.21 1.80
N THR A 26 7.76 8.86 1.85
CA THR A 26 6.64 9.81 2.02
C THR A 26 6.80 10.58 3.34
N VAL A 27 7.04 9.88 4.47
CA VAL A 27 7.24 10.52 5.78
C VAL A 27 8.44 11.46 5.78
N LYS A 28 9.56 11.03 5.20
CA LYS A 28 10.80 11.82 5.13
C LYS A 28 10.66 13.07 4.26
N SER A 29 9.81 13.03 3.24
CA SER A 29 9.64 14.15 2.31
C SER A 29 8.55 15.14 2.71
N ILE A 30 7.55 14.79 3.53
CA ILE A 30 6.54 15.77 3.96
C ILE A 30 7.19 16.90 4.76
N THR A 31 7.01 18.15 4.31
CA THR A 31 7.54 19.32 5.03
C THR A 31 6.73 19.56 6.31
N PRO A 32 7.34 19.89 7.47
CA PRO A 32 6.58 20.08 8.71
C PRO A 32 5.53 21.21 8.66
N ILE A 33 5.77 22.21 7.81
CA ILE A 33 4.92 23.37 7.55
C ILE A 33 4.95 23.61 6.05
N ASP A 34 3.78 23.77 5.43
CA ASP A 34 3.69 24.08 4.00
C ASP A 34 4.02 25.57 3.71
N SER A 35 4.15 25.90 2.44
CA SER A 35 4.38 27.26 1.94
C SER A 35 3.29 28.28 2.33
N GLN A 36 2.13 27.84 2.81
CA GLN A 36 1.04 28.69 3.30
C GLN A 36 1.03 28.80 4.84
N GLY A 37 2.00 28.20 5.54
CA GLY A 37 2.08 28.20 6.99
C GLY A 37 1.17 27.18 7.69
N ILE A 38 0.58 26.22 6.95
CA ILE A 38 -0.24 25.15 7.50
C ILE A 38 0.67 24.02 8.00
N HIS A 39 0.52 23.67 9.28
CA HIS A 39 1.24 22.56 9.89
C HIS A 39 0.83 21.22 9.28
N GLN A 40 1.83 20.38 8.96
CA GLN A 40 1.66 19.02 8.45
C GLN A 40 2.19 18.03 9.50
N VAL A 41 1.30 17.52 10.35
CA VAL A 41 1.66 16.70 11.51
C VAL A 41 1.60 15.22 11.13
N VAL A 42 2.76 14.57 11.12
CA VAL A 42 2.90 13.17 10.71
C VAL A 42 2.88 12.21 11.91
N TYR A 43 2.08 11.16 11.80
CA TYR A 43 2.16 9.94 12.60
C TYR A 43 2.69 8.82 11.71
N TYR A 44 3.75 8.14 12.15
CA TYR A 44 4.32 6.98 11.45
C TYR A 44 4.22 5.73 12.32
N ASP A 45 3.74 4.65 11.72
CA ASP A 45 3.71 3.30 12.28
C ASP A 45 4.59 2.38 11.42
N GLU A 46 5.60 1.76 12.04
CA GLU A 46 6.60 0.92 11.36
C GLU A 46 6.07 -0.47 10.92
N GLY A 47 4.78 -0.74 11.18
CA GLY A 47 4.15 -2.03 10.94
C GLY A 47 4.47 -3.09 12.01
N ILE A 48 3.86 -4.28 11.87
CA ILE A 48 4.02 -5.38 12.83
C ILE A 48 5.46 -5.92 12.84
N GLY A 49 6.00 -6.23 14.02
CA GLY A 49 7.27 -6.95 14.16
C GLY A 49 8.53 -6.09 14.05
N SER A 50 8.44 -4.76 13.91
CA SER A 50 9.63 -3.89 13.90
C SER A 50 10.35 -3.82 15.26
N GLN A 51 9.72 -4.26 16.35
CA GLN A 51 10.35 -4.37 17.66
C GLN A 51 11.27 -5.60 17.76
N SER A 52 12.44 -5.50 17.15
CA SER A 52 13.63 -6.24 17.57
C SER A 52 14.59 -5.30 18.30
N ASN A 53 14.14 -4.72 19.41
CA ASN A 53 15.07 -4.41 20.50
C ASN A 53 15.33 -5.71 21.28
N ILE A 54 15.95 -6.68 20.61
CA ILE A 54 16.83 -7.59 21.33
C ILE A 54 18.09 -6.76 21.51
N SER A 55 18.33 -6.39 22.76
CA SER A 55 19.52 -5.76 23.29
C SER A 55 20.76 -6.09 22.43
N LYS A 56 21.39 -5.03 21.94
CA LYS A 56 22.83 -5.06 21.64
C LYS A 56 23.53 -5.63 22.87
N GLU A 57 24.50 -6.51 22.62
CA GLU A 57 25.33 -7.27 23.55
C GLU A 57 24.74 -8.61 24.00
N GLU A 58 25.30 -9.66 23.38
CA GLU A 58 25.42 -11.07 23.77
C GLU A 58 24.83 -12.06 22.75
N ASP A 59 25.69 -13.00 22.34
CA ASP A 59 25.46 -14.15 21.43
C ASP A 59 25.58 -13.96 19.90
N LEU A 60 26.82 -13.67 19.48
CA LEU A 60 27.37 -13.94 18.13
C LEU A 60 27.51 -15.44 17.78
N THR A 61 26.81 -16.36 18.44
CA THR A 61 27.02 -17.82 18.28
C THR A 61 25.82 -18.61 17.73
N LYS A 62 24.68 -17.98 17.40
CA LYS A 62 23.51 -18.67 16.81
C LYS A 62 23.17 -18.18 15.40
N ILE A 63 24.17 -18.18 14.51
CA ILE A 63 23.96 -18.04 13.06
C ILE A 63 23.56 -19.43 12.53
N GLY A 64 22.27 -19.77 12.56
CA GLY A 64 21.77 -21.02 11.99
C GLY A 64 20.29 -21.26 12.23
N LEU A 65 19.49 -21.18 11.16
CA LEU A 65 18.07 -21.57 11.02
C LEU A 65 17.00 -20.97 11.97
N GLY A 66 17.29 -20.56 13.21
CA GLY A 66 16.28 -20.12 14.18
C GLY A 66 15.61 -18.77 13.90
N HIS A 67 16.27 -17.90 13.12
CA HIS A 67 15.74 -16.57 12.79
C HIS A 67 14.65 -16.59 11.71
N LEU A 68 14.57 -17.66 10.90
CA LEU A 68 13.48 -17.86 9.93
C LEU A 68 12.26 -18.52 10.59
N GLN A 69 12.49 -19.38 11.58
CA GLN A 69 11.44 -20.11 12.29
C GLN A 69 10.57 -19.19 13.16
N SER A 70 11.18 -18.29 13.93
CA SER A 70 10.46 -17.28 14.74
C SER A 70 9.63 -16.30 13.89
N LYS A 71 10.08 -15.98 12.68
CA LYS A 71 9.36 -15.10 11.73
C LYS A 71 8.11 -15.76 11.16
N VAL A 72 8.10 -17.09 10.99
CA VAL A 72 6.94 -17.87 10.55
C VAL A 72 6.00 -18.17 11.73
N GLU A 73 6.54 -18.42 12.92
CA GLU A 73 5.76 -18.64 14.14
C GLU A 73 4.97 -17.39 14.57
N ALA A 74 5.53 -16.19 14.40
CA ALA A 74 4.82 -14.92 14.62
C ALA A 74 3.66 -14.70 13.64
N ILE A 75 3.78 -15.23 12.41
CA ILE A 75 2.72 -15.23 11.39
C ILE A 75 1.62 -16.26 11.75
N ALA A 76 1.99 -17.38 12.36
CA ALA A 76 1.10 -18.48 12.73
C ALA A 76 0.31 -18.27 14.03
N GLY A 77 0.87 -17.53 15.00
CA GLY A 77 0.49 -17.59 16.41
C GLY A 77 -0.53 -16.55 16.93
N GLY A 78 -1.33 -15.91 16.08
CA GLY A 78 -2.39 -14.97 16.52
C GLY A 78 -1.90 -13.59 17.03
N ALA A 79 -0.63 -13.44 17.39
CA ALA A 79 0.00 -12.16 17.74
C ALA A 79 -0.08 -11.11 16.62
N PHE A 80 -0.15 -11.57 15.38
CA PHE A 80 -0.25 -10.71 14.20
C PHE A 80 -1.57 -9.94 14.10
N GLY A 81 -2.71 -10.57 14.38
CA GLY A 81 -4.01 -9.89 14.40
C GLY A 81 -4.09 -8.85 15.53
N MET A 82 -3.57 -9.19 16.71
CA MET A 82 -3.47 -8.26 17.84
C MET A 82 -2.58 -7.04 17.53
N GLY A 83 -1.54 -7.21 16.71
CA GLY A 83 -0.68 -6.12 16.25
C GLY A 83 -1.43 -5.12 15.35
N ILE A 84 -2.17 -5.60 14.35
CA ILE A 84 -2.97 -4.73 13.47
C ILE A 84 -4.06 -4.00 14.27
N ASP A 85 -4.75 -4.69 15.19
CA ASP A 85 -5.75 -4.07 16.08
C ASP A 85 -5.18 -2.89 16.85
N LYS A 86 -3.98 -3.07 17.39
CA LYS A 86 -3.26 -2.02 18.10
C LYS A 86 -2.94 -0.86 17.17
N ASN A 87 -2.38 -1.12 15.99
CA ASN A 87 -1.98 -0.06 15.05
C ASN A 87 -3.17 0.77 14.56
N ILE A 88 -4.33 0.14 14.29
CA ILE A 88 -5.56 0.85 13.96
C ILE A 88 -6.00 1.75 15.12
N LYS A 89 -6.06 1.21 16.34
CA LYS A 89 -6.48 1.98 17.54
C LYS A 89 -5.49 3.10 17.88
N ASP A 90 -4.20 2.91 17.64
CA ASP A 90 -3.18 3.92 17.90
C ASP A 90 -3.25 5.08 16.90
N ALA A 91 -3.42 4.77 15.61
CA ALA A 91 -3.68 5.79 14.60
C ALA A 91 -5.00 6.54 14.83
N TYR A 92 -6.06 5.82 15.22
CA TYR A 92 -7.33 6.44 15.63
C TYR A 92 -7.13 7.36 16.85
N ARG A 93 -6.37 6.93 17.86
CA ARG A 93 -6.03 7.76 19.03
C ARG A 93 -5.25 9.00 18.65
N PHE A 94 -4.29 8.89 17.73
CA PHE A 94 -3.57 10.05 17.19
C PHE A 94 -4.54 11.06 16.58
N LEU A 95 -5.48 10.63 15.75
CA LEU A 95 -6.51 11.51 15.19
C LEU A 95 -7.38 12.13 16.30
N SER A 96 -7.92 11.33 17.23
CA SER A 96 -8.79 11.81 18.31
C SER A 96 -8.12 12.82 19.24
N THR A 97 -6.81 12.70 19.44
CA THR A 97 -6.04 13.59 20.33
C THR A 97 -5.60 14.88 19.67
N ASN A 98 -5.50 14.92 18.34
CA ASN A 98 -4.93 16.03 17.60
C ASN A 98 -5.94 16.75 16.71
N TYR A 99 -7.03 16.13 16.28
CA TYR A 99 -7.99 16.73 15.35
C TYR A 99 -8.77 17.89 15.97
N ASN A 100 -8.84 19.00 15.24
CA ASN A 100 -9.80 20.08 15.44
C ASN A 100 -10.74 20.16 14.24
N PRO A 101 -11.99 20.64 14.40
CA PRO A 101 -12.89 20.87 13.28
C PRO A 101 -12.23 21.67 12.16
N GLY A 102 -12.32 21.15 10.93
CA GLY A 102 -11.74 21.76 9.73
C GLY A 102 -10.29 21.35 9.44
N ASP A 103 -9.66 20.51 10.27
CA ASP A 103 -8.38 19.89 9.92
C ASP A 103 -8.56 18.84 8.80
N GLU A 104 -7.50 18.62 8.03
CA GLU A 104 -7.49 17.65 6.94
C GLU A 104 -6.84 16.34 7.38
N ILE A 105 -7.36 15.21 6.91
CA ILE A 105 -6.81 13.88 7.23
C ILE A 105 -6.29 13.22 5.95
N TYR A 106 -5.01 12.85 5.97
CA TYR A 106 -4.33 12.12 4.90
C TYR A 106 -3.87 10.77 5.45
N LEU A 107 -4.19 9.71 4.73
CA LEU A 107 -3.85 8.35 5.13
C LEU A 107 -2.95 7.72 4.06
N PHE A 108 -1.78 7.23 4.46
CA PHE A 108 -0.83 6.54 3.60
C PHE A 108 -0.58 5.14 4.14
N GLY A 109 -0.62 4.15 3.26
CA GLY A 109 -0.30 2.78 3.64
C GLY A 109 0.46 2.03 2.57
N PHE A 110 1.28 1.06 2.97
CA PHE A 110 1.81 0.03 2.08
C PHE A 110 1.47 -1.36 2.60
N SER A 111 1.04 -2.28 1.74
CA SER A 111 0.79 -3.68 2.10
C SER A 111 -0.25 -3.81 3.22
N ARG A 112 0.17 -4.31 4.39
CA ARG A 112 -0.65 -4.36 5.60
C ARG A 112 -0.82 -3.00 6.27
N GLY A 113 0.09 -2.07 6.03
CA GLY A 113 -0.12 -0.67 6.34
C GLY A 113 -1.30 -0.10 5.55
N SER A 114 -1.44 -0.45 4.27
CA SER A 114 -2.64 -0.13 3.47
C SER A 114 -3.90 -0.75 4.06
N TYR A 115 -3.82 -1.99 4.56
CA TYR A 115 -4.91 -2.59 5.31
C TYR A 115 -5.26 -1.77 6.56
N THR A 116 -4.27 -1.41 7.37
CA THR A 116 -4.43 -0.62 8.59
C THR A 116 -5.12 0.72 8.32
N VAL A 117 -4.66 1.50 7.33
CA VAL A 117 -5.27 2.80 7.04
C VAL A 117 -6.66 2.68 6.41
N ARG A 118 -6.92 1.62 5.64
CA ARG A 118 -8.28 1.33 5.13
C ARG A 118 -9.23 0.92 6.25
N SER A 119 -8.76 0.12 7.21
CA SER A 119 -9.55 -0.22 8.39
C SER A 119 -9.78 0.98 9.30
N LEU A 120 -8.78 1.86 9.45
CA LEU A 120 -8.95 3.15 10.13
C LEU A 120 -10.01 3.99 9.44
N ALA A 121 -9.99 4.10 8.11
CA ALA A 121 -11.02 4.80 7.35
C ALA A 121 -12.42 4.19 7.56
N GLY A 122 -12.52 2.86 7.57
CA GLY A 122 -13.76 2.15 7.89
C GLY A 122 -14.26 2.43 9.31
N MET A 123 -13.35 2.46 10.30
CA MET A 123 -13.68 2.80 11.68
C MET A 123 -14.15 4.27 11.81
N LEU A 124 -13.50 5.20 11.11
CA LEU A 124 -13.94 6.61 11.08
C LEU A 124 -15.33 6.77 10.44
N SER A 125 -15.64 5.98 9.40
CA SER A 125 -16.97 5.97 8.80
C SER A 125 -18.00 5.36 9.77
N GLN A 126 -17.72 4.20 10.35
CA GLN A 126 -18.72 3.49 11.15
C GLN A 126 -18.93 4.10 12.53
N CYS A 127 -17.87 4.63 13.14
CA CYS A 127 -17.84 5.05 14.55
C CYS A 127 -17.66 6.56 14.74
N GLY A 128 -17.39 7.33 13.68
CA GLY A 128 -17.02 8.74 13.80
C GLY A 128 -15.63 8.89 14.41
N LEU A 129 -15.24 10.12 14.75
CA LEU A 129 -13.98 10.40 15.46
C LEU A 129 -14.27 10.82 16.89
N LEU A 130 -13.86 10.03 17.88
CA LEU A 130 -14.05 10.37 19.30
C LEU A 130 -13.32 11.66 19.67
N LYS A 131 -13.93 12.47 20.55
CA LYS A 131 -13.29 13.63 21.17
C LYS A 131 -12.22 13.18 22.16
N ARG A 132 -11.28 14.08 22.45
CA ARG A 132 -10.11 13.82 23.30
C ARG A 132 -10.46 13.42 24.74
N GLU A 133 -11.59 13.86 25.26
CA GLU A 133 -12.10 13.52 26.59
C GLU A 133 -12.71 12.11 26.66
N HIS A 134 -12.97 11.45 25.52
CA HIS A 134 -13.62 10.15 25.42
C HIS A 134 -12.70 9.05 24.87
N LEU A 135 -11.38 9.19 25.02
CA LEU A 135 -10.41 8.19 24.53
C LEU A 135 -10.56 6.81 25.19
N ASN A 136 -11.21 6.74 26.35
CA ASN A 136 -11.57 5.49 27.01
C ASN A 136 -12.58 4.66 26.19
N GLU A 137 -13.34 5.29 25.28
CA GLU A 137 -14.31 4.63 24.41
C GLU A 137 -13.69 4.01 23.14
N ILE A 138 -12.39 4.24 22.87
CA ILE A 138 -11.74 3.71 21.65
C ILE A 138 -11.87 2.20 21.54
N HIS A 139 -11.73 1.47 22.66
CA HIS A 139 -11.90 0.02 22.63
C HIS A 139 -13.35 -0.35 22.28
N HIS A 140 -14.33 0.31 22.88
CA HIS A 140 -15.74 0.05 22.62
C HIS A 140 -16.09 0.32 21.15
N ALA A 141 -15.68 1.48 20.62
CA ALA A 141 -15.83 1.83 19.21
C ALA A 141 -15.17 0.79 18.29
N TYR A 142 -13.97 0.31 18.64
CA TYR A 142 -13.28 -0.72 17.87
C TYR A 142 -14.05 -2.05 17.82
N GLU A 143 -14.61 -2.50 18.94
CA GLU A 143 -15.42 -3.72 18.95
C GLU A 143 -16.70 -3.57 18.15
N LEU A 144 -17.36 -2.41 18.19
CA LEU A 144 -18.52 -2.12 17.35
C LEU A 144 -18.15 -2.13 15.85
N TYR A 145 -17.00 -1.54 15.48
CA TYR A 145 -16.48 -1.60 14.12
C TYR A 145 -16.19 -3.03 13.64
N ARG A 146 -15.67 -3.89 14.54
CA ARG A 146 -15.36 -5.30 14.22
C ARG A 146 -16.58 -6.21 14.28
N ASP A 147 -17.68 -5.78 14.89
CA ASP A 147 -18.94 -6.52 14.92
C ASP A 147 -19.69 -6.39 13.59
N LYS A 148 -19.59 -7.45 12.80
CA LYS A 148 -20.20 -7.61 11.47
C LYS A 148 -21.72 -7.49 11.46
N THR A 149 -22.37 -7.63 12.61
CA THR A 149 -23.83 -7.58 12.74
C THR A 149 -24.35 -6.16 12.94
N GLN A 150 -23.46 -5.23 13.31
CA GLN A 150 -23.82 -3.83 13.51
C GLN A 150 -23.93 -3.12 12.16
N SER A 151 -25.01 -2.36 11.99
CA SER A 151 -25.09 -1.39 10.91
C SER A 151 -24.39 -0.10 11.30
N GLU A 152 -23.87 0.60 10.29
CA GLU A 152 -23.23 1.92 10.46
C GLU A 152 -24.14 2.94 11.16
N SER A 153 -25.45 2.90 10.90
CA SER A 153 -26.43 3.78 11.56
C SER A 153 -26.52 3.52 13.07
N THR A 154 -26.61 2.24 13.47
CA THR A 154 -26.75 1.83 14.87
C THR A 154 -25.48 2.11 15.64
N THR A 155 -24.30 1.85 15.05
CA THR A 155 -23.02 2.19 15.68
C THR A 155 -22.89 3.69 15.89
N MET A 156 -23.23 4.52 14.89
CA MET A 156 -23.17 5.96 15.06
C MET A 156 -24.18 6.50 16.07
N GLU A 157 -25.40 5.97 16.15
CA GLU A 157 -26.36 6.39 17.16
C GLU A 157 -25.81 6.23 18.58
N GLN A 158 -25.10 5.13 18.85
CA GLN A 158 -24.47 4.87 20.15
C GLN A 158 -23.28 5.79 20.44
N LEU A 159 -22.45 6.08 19.44
CA LEU A 159 -21.19 6.79 19.64
C LEU A 159 -21.27 8.31 19.44
N ARG A 160 -22.32 8.80 18.77
CA ARG A 160 -22.50 10.23 18.44
C ARG A 160 -22.25 11.20 19.61
N PRO A 161 -22.71 10.94 20.86
CA PRO A 161 -22.44 11.86 21.98
C PRO A 161 -20.95 12.09 22.26
N PHE A 162 -20.11 11.12 21.91
CA PHE A 162 -18.69 11.11 22.17
C PHE A 162 -17.84 11.60 20.98
N CYS A 163 -18.45 11.80 19.81
CA CYS A 163 -17.76 12.09 18.56
C CYS A 163 -17.68 13.58 18.22
N GLN A 164 -16.68 13.94 17.42
CA GLN A 164 -16.53 15.28 16.84
C GLN A 164 -17.77 15.62 15.99
N PRO A 165 -18.43 16.77 16.21
CA PRO A 165 -19.62 17.13 15.46
C PRO A 165 -19.25 17.53 14.03
N ASN A 166 -20.12 17.17 13.08
CA ASN A 166 -19.98 17.55 11.67
C ASN A 166 -21.31 17.40 10.94
N GLU A 167 -22.02 18.51 10.72
CA GLU A 167 -23.35 18.50 10.09
C GLU A 167 -23.32 17.98 8.65
N GLU A 168 -22.26 18.27 7.89
CA GLU A 168 -22.14 17.85 6.49
C GLU A 168 -21.96 16.33 6.34
N TYR A 169 -21.37 15.69 7.34
CA TYR A 169 -20.99 14.27 7.30
C TYR A 169 -21.67 13.43 8.38
N ASP A 170 -22.81 13.88 8.90
CA ASP A 170 -23.58 13.17 9.94
C ASP A 170 -22.70 12.78 11.15
N ASP A 171 -22.01 13.78 11.71
CA ASP A 171 -21.06 13.68 12.83
C ASP A 171 -19.85 12.77 12.59
N ARG A 172 -19.45 12.61 11.33
CA ARG A 172 -18.19 11.98 10.93
C ARG A 172 -17.18 13.01 10.45
N VAL A 173 -15.90 12.66 10.55
CA VAL A 173 -14.82 13.50 10.04
C VAL A 173 -14.42 13.03 8.63
N PRO A 174 -14.42 13.92 7.62
CA PRO A 174 -14.01 13.55 6.28
C PRO A 174 -12.52 13.23 6.19
N ILE A 175 -12.19 12.28 5.33
CA ILE A 175 -10.83 11.90 4.97
C ILE A 175 -10.51 12.58 3.64
N THR A 176 -9.51 13.47 3.66
CA THR A 176 -9.08 14.23 2.49
C THR A 176 -8.45 13.33 1.44
N LEU A 177 -7.59 12.39 1.88
CA LEU A 177 -6.92 11.45 1.01
C LEU A 177 -6.73 10.07 1.68
N LEU A 178 -7.05 9.01 0.95
CA LEU A 178 -6.60 7.64 1.23
C LEU A 178 -5.66 7.17 0.12
N ALA A 179 -4.37 7.12 0.40
CA ALA A 179 -3.31 6.71 -0.51
C ALA A 179 -2.74 5.35 -0.09
N CYS A 180 -2.77 4.38 -1.00
CA CYS A 180 -2.28 3.03 -0.74
C CYS A 180 -1.27 2.59 -1.78
N TYR A 181 -0.26 1.86 -1.32
CA TYR A 181 0.63 1.05 -2.12
C TYR A 181 0.23 -0.42 -1.88
N ASP A 182 -0.21 -1.07 -2.94
CA ASP A 182 -0.47 -2.51 -3.08
C ASP A 182 -1.15 -3.16 -1.86
N THR A 183 -2.44 -2.88 -1.66
CA THR A 183 -3.17 -3.38 -0.47
C THR A 183 -3.31 -4.90 -0.50
N VAL A 184 -2.81 -5.58 0.52
CA VAL A 184 -3.05 -7.02 0.73
C VAL A 184 -4.19 -7.19 1.74
N GLY A 185 -5.32 -7.77 1.31
CA GLY A 185 -6.53 -7.89 2.15
C GLY A 185 -6.75 -9.24 2.81
N SER A 186 -5.96 -10.25 2.46
CA SER A 186 -5.88 -11.45 3.28
C SER A 186 -4.93 -11.15 4.45
N LEU A 187 -5.44 -11.25 5.67
CA LEU A 187 -4.58 -11.65 6.77
C LEU A 187 -4.18 -13.09 6.47
N GLY A 188 -3.15 -13.25 5.63
CA GLY A 188 -2.62 -14.54 5.25
C GLY A 188 -1.96 -15.20 6.45
N ILE A 189 -2.76 -15.77 7.35
CA ILE A 189 -2.34 -16.95 8.11
C ILE A 189 -2.32 -18.06 7.05
N PRO A 190 -1.13 -18.54 6.63
CA PRO A 190 -1.07 -19.68 5.73
C PRO A 190 -1.77 -20.88 6.40
N ASN A 191 -2.34 -21.79 5.62
CA ASN A 191 -2.76 -23.10 6.14
C ASN A 191 -1.51 -23.84 6.64
N ILE A 192 -1.11 -23.62 7.89
CA ILE A 192 0.01 -24.32 8.53
C ILE A 192 -0.45 -25.71 8.99
N PHE A 193 -1.76 -25.92 9.10
CA PHE A 193 -2.37 -27.21 9.41
C PHE A 193 -3.51 -27.49 8.45
N ASP A 194 -3.27 -28.31 7.42
CA ASP A 194 -4.26 -28.77 6.42
C ASP A 194 -5.54 -29.40 7.05
N ASN A 195 -5.51 -29.71 8.35
CA ASN A 195 -6.58 -30.39 9.07
C ASN A 195 -7.29 -29.54 10.15
N ILE A 196 -7.00 -28.24 10.30
CA ILE A 196 -7.68 -27.38 11.28
C ILE A 196 -8.21 -26.09 10.64
N HIS A 197 -9.53 -25.95 10.56
CA HIS A 197 -10.25 -24.82 9.96
C HIS A 197 -10.25 -23.55 10.85
N ILE A 198 -9.08 -23.12 11.36
CA ILE A 198 -8.95 -21.89 12.18
C ILE A 198 -8.93 -20.63 11.28
N ASP A 199 -8.55 -20.82 10.02
CA ASP A 199 -8.51 -19.84 8.93
C ASP A 199 -9.85 -19.11 8.76
N LYS A 200 -10.98 -19.81 8.71
CA LYS A 200 -12.29 -19.19 8.43
C LYS A 200 -12.72 -18.18 9.49
N LEU A 201 -12.44 -18.44 10.77
CA LEU A 201 -12.94 -17.59 11.86
C LEU A 201 -12.12 -16.29 11.96
N ILE A 202 -10.79 -16.41 11.97
CA ILE A 202 -9.88 -15.25 12.05
C ILE A 202 -9.95 -14.45 10.75
N ASN A 203 -9.90 -15.10 9.58
CA ASN A 203 -10.02 -14.40 8.30
C ASN A 203 -11.38 -13.73 8.14
N SER A 204 -12.47 -14.29 8.70
CA SER A 204 -13.75 -13.59 8.63
C SER A 204 -13.68 -12.25 9.36
N ARG A 205 -13.26 -12.18 10.63
CA ARG A 205 -13.24 -10.93 11.43
C ARG A 205 -12.44 -9.81 10.77
N TYR A 206 -11.42 -10.18 10.00
CA TYR A 206 -10.51 -9.23 9.37
C TYR A 206 -10.66 -9.07 7.86
N ALA A 207 -11.41 -9.93 7.18
CA ALA A 207 -11.71 -9.75 5.76
C ALA A 207 -12.45 -8.43 5.56
N PHE A 208 -12.06 -7.69 4.52
CA PHE A 208 -12.78 -6.50 4.12
C PHE A 208 -14.24 -6.86 3.84
N HIS A 209 -15.13 -6.21 4.58
CA HIS A 209 -16.57 -6.27 4.36
C HIS A 209 -16.99 -5.61 3.06
N ASP A 210 -16.30 -4.52 2.76
CA ASP A 210 -16.61 -3.66 1.64
C ASP A 210 -15.30 -3.13 1.05
N THR A 211 -15.17 -3.30 -0.26
CA THR A 211 -14.07 -2.71 -1.04
C THR A 211 -14.45 -1.35 -1.60
N LYS A 212 -15.72 -0.94 -1.45
CA LYS A 212 -16.19 0.41 -1.77
C LYS A 212 -15.64 1.40 -0.75
N LEU A 213 -15.26 2.56 -1.26
CA LEU A 213 -14.88 3.69 -0.42
C LEU A 213 -16.09 4.17 0.39
N SER A 214 -15.88 4.54 1.64
CA SER A 214 -16.90 5.19 2.46
C SER A 214 -17.22 6.60 1.95
N LYS A 215 -18.40 7.13 2.29
CA LYS A 215 -18.82 8.48 1.88
C LYS A 215 -17.92 9.60 2.41
N ILE A 216 -17.21 9.34 3.51
CA ILE A 216 -16.31 10.31 4.13
C ILE A 216 -14.97 10.42 3.41
N ILE A 217 -14.61 9.49 2.50
CA ILE A 217 -13.37 9.56 1.73
C ILE A 217 -13.60 10.44 0.51
N LYS A 218 -12.92 11.59 0.44
CA LYS A 218 -13.02 12.52 -0.69
C LYS A 218 -12.24 12.03 -1.91
N LYS A 219 -11.00 11.59 -1.68
CA LYS A 219 -10.07 11.19 -2.74
C LYS A 219 -9.31 9.94 -2.33
N ALA A 220 -9.08 9.03 -3.28
CA ALA A 220 -8.32 7.82 -3.07
C ALA A 220 -7.33 7.57 -4.21
N LEU A 221 -6.13 7.14 -3.85
CA LEU A 221 -5.05 6.77 -4.77
C LEU A 221 -4.57 5.36 -4.41
N HIS A 222 -4.40 4.49 -5.40
CA HIS A 222 -3.93 3.12 -5.18
C HIS A 222 -2.94 2.70 -6.26
N ALA A 223 -1.66 2.61 -5.91
CA ALA A 223 -0.65 1.99 -6.76
C ALA A 223 -0.67 0.47 -6.55
N VAL A 224 -0.72 -0.32 -7.62
CA VAL A 224 -0.92 -1.78 -7.56
C VAL A 224 0.17 -2.52 -8.33
N ALA A 225 0.65 -3.65 -7.81
CA ALA A 225 1.65 -4.47 -8.49
C ALA A 225 1.02 -5.39 -9.54
N VAL A 226 1.50 -5.32 -10.80
CA VAL A 226 0.94 -6.13 -11.90
C VAL A 226 1.47 -7.56 -11.95
N ASP A 227 2.71 -7.78 -11.51
CA ASP A 227 3.38 -9.09 -11.58
C ASP A 227 3.32 -9.87 -10.26
N GLU A 228 2.49 -9.43 -9.29
CA GLU A 228 2.34 -10.14 -8.02
C GLU A 228 1.44 -11.39 -8.19
N ASP A 229 2.05 -12.57 -8.07
CA ASP A 229 1.41 -13.86 -8.34
C ASP A 229 1.25 -14.75 -7.10
N ARG A 230 1.66 -14.28 -5.92
CA ARG A 230 1.48 -15.04 -4.67
C ARG A 230 0.04 -14.87 -4.18
N ASP A 231 -0.67 -15.99 -4.00
CA ASP A 231 -2.05 -15.99 -3.49
C ASP A 231 -2.20 -15.30 -2.14
N THR A 232 -1.16 -15.39 -1.28
CA THR A 232 -1.09 -14.72 0.03
C THR A 232 -0.97 -13.20 -0.06
N PHE A 233 -0.70 -12.65 -1.25
CA PHE A 233 -0.58 -11.22 -1.54
C PHE A 233 -1.68 -10.73 -2.49
N SER A 234 -2.80 -11.47 -2.60
CA SER A 234 -3.95 -11.06 -3.41
C SER A 234 -4.37 -9.63 -3.11
N VAL A 235 -4.24 -8.76 -4.11
CA VAL A 235 -4.55 -7.34 -3.97
C VAL A 235 -6.03 -7.13 -3.70
N THR A 236 -6.34 -6.26 -2.75
CA THR A 236 -7.70 -5.77 -2.53
C THR A 236 -7.87 -4.44 -3.24
N LEU A 237 -8.56 -4.44 -4.37
CA LEU A 237 -8.85 -3.22 -5.11
C LEU A 237 -9.82 -2.31 -4.34
N MET A 238 -9.82 -1.02 -4.68
CA MET A 238 -10.79 -0.05 -4.20
C MET A 238 -11.90 0.13 -5.25
N LYS A 239 -13.11 0.43 -4.81
CA LYS A 239 -14.24 0.77 -5.70
C LYS A 239 -14.82 2.12 -5.29
N LYS A 240 -15.17 2.96 -6.27
CA LYS A 240 -15.92 4.20 -6.00
C LYS A 240 -17.25 3.88 -5.31
N ASN A 241 -17.69 4.76 -4.43
CA ASN A 241 -19.02 4.73 -3.89
C ASN A 241 -20.00 5.32 -4.91
N PRO A 242 -20.98 4.56 -5.41
CA PRO A 242 -21.91 5.05 -6.43
C PRO A 242 -22.80 6.20 -5.94
N GLU A 243 -22.90 6.40 -4.61
CA GLU A 243 -23.72 7.46 -4.01
C GLU A 243 -22.96 8.80 -3.91
N VAL A 244 -21.64 8.82 -4.14
CA VAL A 244 -20.81 10.03 -4.03
C VAL A 244 -20.31 10.42 -5.42
N LYS A 245 -20.99 11.42 -6.03
CA LYS A 245 -20.72 11.83 -7.42
C LYS A 245 -19.29 12.35 -7.64
N ASP A 246 -18.78 13.14 -6.70
CA ASP A 246 -17.49 13.83 -6.85
C ASP A 246 -16.33 13.09 -6.15
N GLN A 247 -16.51 11.81 -5.83
CA GLN A 247 -15.45 11.00 -5.21
C GLN A 247 -14.40 10.62 -6.26
N ILE A 248 -13.15 11.02 -6.01
CA ILE A 248 -12.02 10.68 -6.88
C ILE A 248 -11.41 9.35 -6.43
N LEU A 249 -11.24 8.43 -7.37
CA LEU A 249 -10.43 7.22 -7.20
C LEU A 249 -9.50 7.11 -8.40
N ARG A 250 -8.19 7.06 -8.18
CA ARG A 250 -7.21 6.67 -9.18
C ARG A 250 -6.49 5.41 -8.72
N GLN A 251 -6.67 4.34 -9.45
CA GLN A 251 -5.99 3.07 -9.22
C GLN A 251 -5.12 2.78 -10.44
N VAL A 252 -3.82 2.60 -10.24
CA VAL A 252 -2.84 2.46 -11.33
C VAL A 252 -1.92 1.26 -11.07
N TRP A 253 -1.74 0.45 -12.11
CA TRP A 253 -0.93 -0.76 -12.07
C TRP A 253 0.50 -0.51 -12.56
N PHE A 254 1.49 -0.95 -11.77
CA PHE A 254 2.92 -0.73 -11.99
C PHE A 254 3.65 -2.05 -12.24
N PRO A 255 4.78 -2.04 -12.98
CA PRO A 255 5.54 -3.25 -13.27
C PRO A 255 6.18 -3.84 -12.01
N GLY A 256 6.38 -5.16 -12.01
CA GLY A 256 6.99 -5.88 -10.90
C GLY A 256 6.00 -6.37 -9.84
N GLY A 257 6.55 -7.04 -8.83
CA GLY A 257 5.80 -7.58 -7.69
C GLY A 257 5.62 -6.56 -6.58
N HIS A 258 5.10 -7.01 -5.43
CA HIS A 258 4.72 -6.17 -4.29
C HIS A 258 5.76 -5.11 -3.86
N GLY A 259 7.03 -5.50 -3.75
CA GLY A 259 8.11 -4.60 -3.35
C GLY A 259 8.50 -3.59 -4.44
N CYS A 260 8.24 -3.87 -5.72
CA CYS A 260 8.43 -2.91 -6.81
C CYS A 260 7.43 -1.74 -6.78
N VAL A 261 6.40 -1.82 -5.93
CA VAL A 261 5.43 -0.73 -5.71
C VAL A 261 5.63 -0.06 -4.36
N GLY A 262 5.92 -0.81 -3.30
CA GLY A 262 6.09 -0.25 -1.96
C GLY A 262 7.53 -0.03 -1.50
N GLY A 263 8.52 -0.57 -2.19
CA GLY A 263 9.93 -0.49 -1.82
C GLY A 263 10.31 -1.40 -0.64
N GLY A 264 11.45 -1.10 -0.01
CA GLY A 264 11.96 -1.83 1.15
C GLY A 264 13.18 -2.72 0.89
N THR A 265 13.66 -2.81 -0.36
CA THR A 265 14.92 -3.48 -0.70
C THR A 265 15.69 -2.72 -1.79
N LYS A 266 17.01 -2.88 -1.85
CA LYS A 266 17.86 -2.27 -2.89
C LYS A 266 17.34 -2.56 -4.29
N ARG A 267 17.05 -3.84 -4.54
CA ARG A 267 16.65 -4.36 -5.85
C ARG A 267 15.36 -3.74 -6.36
N GLU A 268 14.43 -3.44 -5.46
CA GLU A 268 13.09 -2.98 -5.81
C GLU A 268 12.99 -1.44 -5.78
N SER A 269 13.93 -0.76 -5.12
CA SER A 269 13.89 0.69 -4.87
C SER A 269 13.76 1.52 -6.15
N LEU A 270 14.40 1.10 -7.24
CA LEU A 270 14.35 1.83 -8.50
C LEU A 270 12.94 1.82 -9.12
N LEU A 271 12.26 0.68 -9.12
CA LEU A 271 10.88 0.56 -9.62
C LEU A 271 9.88 1.19 -8.65
N SER A 272 10.07 1.01 -7.35
CA SER A 272 9.16 1.59 -6.35
C SER A 272 9.18 3.11 -6.35
N ASN A 273 10.32 3.73 -6.67
CA ASN A 273 10.41 5.18 -6.85
C ASN A 273 9.38 5.72 -7.85
N ASN A 274 9.02 4.94 -8.88
CA ASN A 274 8.05 5.37 -9.89
C ASN A 274 6.65 5.46 -9.30
N ALA A 275 6.27 4.48 -8.45
CA ALA A 275 5.02 4.51 -7.72
C ALA A 275 4.97 5.69 -6.72
N LEU A 276 6.09 6.04 -6.10
CA LEU A 276 6.19 7.21 -5.21
C LEU A 276 6.02 8.53 -5.97
N LEU A 277 6.74 8.72 -7.08
CA LEU A 277 6.64 9.92 -7.91
C LEU A 277 5.24 10.08 -8.47
N TRP A 278 4.62 8.99 -8.95
CA TRP A 278 3.23 8.99 -9.38
C TRP A 278 2.27 9.38 -8.25
N MET A 279 2.48 8.90 -7.03
CA MET A 279 1.64 9.24 -5.88
C MET A 279 1.71 10.74 -5.59
N ILE A 280 2.91 11.30 -5.50
CA ILE A 280 3.14 12.74 -5.26
C ILE A 280 2.50 13.57 -6.37
N ALA A 281 2.74 13.21 -7.64
CA ALA A 281 2.17 13.90 -8.78
C ALA A 281 0.64 13.84 -8.79
N SER A 282 0.06 12.68 -8.44
CA SER A 282 -1.39 12.49 -8.37
C SER A 282 -2.03 13.32 -7.27
N ILE A 283 -1.37 13.49 -6.13
CA ILE A 283 -1.83 14.33 -5.02
C ILE A 283 -1.93 15.80 -5.47
N LYS A 284 -0.89 16.29 -6.13
CA LYS A 284 -0.88 17.66 -6.68
C LYS A 284 -1.99 17.85 -7.70
N ASP A 285 -2.10 16.92 -8.64
CA ASP A 285 -3.02 17.04 -9.76
C ASP A 285 -4.49 16.96 -9.35
N ILE A 286 -4.85 16.13 -8.36
CA ILE A 286 -6.21 16.14 -7.80
C ILE A 286 -6.46 17.37 -6.90
N GLY A 287 -5.58 18.36 -6.91
CA GLY A 287 -5.73 19.65 -6.24
C GLY A 287 -5.56 19.58 -4.73
N LEU A 288 -4.68 18.72 -4.22
CA LEU A 288 -4.32 18.71 -2.80
C LEU A 288 -2.98 19.42 -2.59
N ASN A 289 -2.94 20.30 -1.59
CA ASN A 289 -1.76 21.09 -1.24
C ASN A 289 -0.94 20.42 -0.13
N LEU A 290 -0.70 19.10 -0.24
CA LEU A 290 0.23 18.40 0.65
C LEU A 290 1.64 18.60 0.09
N GLU A 291 2.51 19.25 0.86
CA GLU A 291 3.82 19.69 0.37
C GLU A 291 4.93 18.71 0.74
N PHE A 292 5.81 18.43 -0.24
CA PHE A 292 6.92 17.49 -0.15
C PHE A 292 8.25 18.17 -0.54
N ASP A 293 9.32 17.91 0.21
CA ASP A 293 10.70 18.19 -0.17
C ASP A 293 11.29 16.99 -0.91
N ILE A 294 11.31 17.08 -2.24
CA ILE A 294 11.79 16.02 -3.13
C ILE A 294 13.31 15.85 -3.03
N ASN A 295 14.06 16.87 -2.57
CA ASN A 295 15.50 16.74 -2.40
C ASN A 295 15.87 15.75 -1.29
N LEU A 296 14.97 15.52 -0.32
CA LEU A 296 15.17 14.49 0.70
C LEU A 296 15.00 13.07 0.17
N LEU A 297 14.60 12.92 -1.10
CA LEU A 297 14.47 11.64 -1.78
C LEU A 297 15.70 11.31 -2.66
N SER A 298 16.58 12.28 -2.95
CA SER A 298 17.63 12.14 -3.97
C SER A 298 18.88 11.35 -3.55
N ASP A 299 19.05 11.06 -2.25
CA ASP A 299 20.23 10.34 -1.73
C ASP A 299 20.22 8.82 -2.01
N ASP A 300 19.08 8.26 -2.43
CA ASP A 300 18.97 6.88 -2.92
C ASP A 300 19.53 6.79 -4.36
N GLU A 301 20.86 6.79 -4.54
CA GLU A 301 21.59 6.65 -5.83
C GLU A 301 20.78 7.10 -7.08
N LYS A 302 20.50 8.42 -7.13
CA LYS A 302 19.99 9.20 -8.26
C LYS A 302 18.53 8.96 -8.68
N LEU A 303 17.59 9.56 -7.93
CA LEU A 303 16.40 10.17 -8.55
C LEU A 303 16.84 11.35 -9.44
N GLU A 304 17.50 11.09 -10.57
CA GLU A 304 17.79 12.11 -11.60
C GLU A 304 16.59 12.22 -12.53
N GLY A 305 15.64 13.09 -12.17
CA GLY A 305 14.52 13.50 -13.02
C GLY A 305 13.98 14.84 -12.53
N GLU A 306 14.11 15.90 -13.33
CA GLU A 306 13.50 17.19 -13.00
C GLU A 306 11.97 17.03 -13.04
N TYR A 307 11.32 17.27 -11.91
CA TYR A 307 9.88 17.38 -11.79
C TYR A 307 9.48 18.83 -12.01
N GLU A 308 9.24 19.23 -13.25
CA GLU A 308 8.56 20.49 -13.54
C GLU A 308 7.05 20.25 -13.50
N GLY A 309 6.40 20.96 -12.59
CA GLY A 309 5.00 20.79 -12.25
C GLY A 309 4.11 20.66 -13.47
N GLU A 310 3.32 19.60 -13.48
CA GLU A 310 2.29 19.22 -14.47
C GLU A 310 2.72 18.16 -15.50
N GLN A 311 4.02 17.85 -15.69
CA GLN A 311 4.44 16.81 -16.64
C GLN A 311 5.50 15.81 -16.10
N LEU A 312 5.34 14.51 -16.42
CA LEU A 312 6.37 13.50 -16.29
C LEU A 312 7.35 13.80 -17.42
N THR A 313 8.52 14.29 -17.07
CA THR A 313 9.52 14.72 -18.05
C THR A 313 10.19 13.52 -18.72
N ASP A 314 10.77 13.74 -19.91
CA ASP A 314 11.64 12.76 -20.60
C ASP A 314 12.77 12.23 -19.70
N ALA A 315 13.21 13.01 -18.72
CA ALA A 315 14.20 12.59 -17.73
C ALA A 315 13.65 11.54 -16.74
N THR A 316 12.42 11.71 -16.24
CA THR A 316 11.74 10.70 -15.40
C THR A 316 11.49 9.41 -16.17
N PHE A 317 11.22 9.57 -17.46
CA PHE A 317 11.04 8.47 -18.39
C PHE A 317 12.34 7.69 -18.66
N ASP A 318 13.44 8.39 -18.93
CA ASP A 318 14.76 7.79 -19.11
C ASP A 318 15.25 7.09 -17.83
N TYR A 319 14.93 7.64 -16.66
CA TYR A 319 15.16 7.00 -15.37
C TYR A 319 14.44 5.64 -15.27
N ASN A 320 13.16 5.56 -15.65
CA ASN A 320 12.39 4.30 -15.63
C ASN A 320 13.01 3.22 -16.52
N LYS A 321 13.41 3.61 -17.73
CA LYS A 321 14.03 2.72 -18.71
C LYS A 321 15.42 2.25 -18.28
N GLN A 322 16.19 3.12 -17.62
CA GLN A 322 17.49 2.78 -17.04
C GLN A 322 17.32 1.84 -15.83
N ALA A 323 16.34 2.10 -14.96
CA ALA A 323 15.99 1.27 -13.83
C ALA A 323 15.60 -0.16 -14.27
N GLU A 324 14.72 -0.30 -15.25
CA GLU A 324 14.33 -1.60 -15.80
C GLU A 324 15.52 -2.36 -16.38
N LYS A 325 16.35 -1.71 -17.20
CA LYS A 325 17.57 -2.30 -17.77
C LYS A 325 18.58 -2.73 -16.71
N GLN A 326 18.72 -1.95 -15.63
CA GLN A 326 19.62 -2.29 -14.53
C GLN A 326 19.11 -3.50 -13.75
N VAL A 327 17.82 -3.54 -13.42
CA VAL A 327 17.18 -4.69 -12.76
C VAL A 327 17.27 -5.95 -13.64
N GLU A 328 17.02 -5.83 -14.94
CA GLU A 328 17.17 -6.94 -15.90
C GLU A 328 18.62 -7.44 -16.04
N LYS A 329 19.59 -6.53 -16.03
CA LYS A 329 21.01 -6.86 -16.04
C LYS A 329 21.41 -7.59 -14.76
N GLU A 330 21.00 -7.12 -13.60
CA GLU A 330 21.26 -7.78 -12.32
C GLU A 330 20.65 -9.19 -12.25
N ILE A 331 19.44 -9.37 -12.77
CA ILE A 331 18.81 -10.69 -12.93
C ILE A 331 19.65 -11.60 -13.84
N THR A 332 20.07 -11.08 -14.98
CA THR A 332 20.85 -11.82 -15.98
C THR A 332 22.23 -12.22 -15.44
N ASP A 333 22.88 -11.33 -14.70
CA ASP A 333 24.21 -11.56 -14.12
C ASP A 333 24.15 -12.54 -12.94
N GLN A 334 23.08 -12.52 -12.12
CA GLN A 334 22.84 -13.54 -11.09
C GLN A 334 22.58 -14.93 -11.71
N ILE A 335 21.82 -15.00 -12.81
CA ILE A 335 21.59 -16.26 -13.55
C ILE A 335 22.90 -16.81 -14.11
N LYS A 336 23.78 -15.94 -14.62
CA LYS A 336 25.11 -16.35 -15.12
C LYS A 336 26.07 -16.77 -13.98
N GLY A 337 25.95 -16.16 -12.80
CA GLY A 337 26.76 -16.50 -11.62
C GLY A 337 26.42 -17.85 -10.95
N GLY A 338 25.30 -18.48 -11.32
CA GLY A 338 24.83 -19.76 -10.76
C GLY A 338 24.80 -20.93 -11.75
N ALA A 339 25.54 -20.85 -12.86
CA ALA A 339 25.38 -21.75 -14.00
C ALA A 339 25.73 -23.24 -13.75
N ASP A 340 26.36 -23.61 -12.63
CA ASP A 340 26.74 -25.01 -12.36
C ASP A 340 25.74 -25.80 -11.48
N GLN A 341 24.78 -25.15 -10.81
CA GLN A 341 23.79 -25.86 -9.97
C GLN A 341 22.41 -26.00 -10.59
N PHE A 342 22.14 -25.34 -11.72
CA PHE A 342 20.77 -25.17 -12.23
C PHE A 342 20.24 -26.32 -13.10
N LYS A 343 21.11 -27.22 -13.59
CA LYS A 343 20.67 -28.37 -14.44
C LYS A 343 19.87 -29.43 -13.69
N LEU A 344 19.99 -29.50 -12.36
CA LEU A 344 19.21 -30.45 -11.55
C LEU A 344 17.84 -29.89 -11.11
N LEU A 345 17.67 -28.57 -11.07
CA LEU A 345 16.50 -27.90 -10.50
C LEU A 345 15.37 -27.71 -11.52
N THR A 346 15.70 -27.59 -12.81
CA THR A 346 14.73 -27.40 -13.90
C THR A 346 13.76 -28.57 -14.08
N GLY A 347 14.17 -29.80 -13.74
CA GLY A 347 13.30 -30.99 -13.76
C GLY A 347 12.36 -31.11 -12.55
N LEU A 348 12.69 -30.47 -11.43
CA LEU A 348 11.85 -30.49 -10.23
C LEU A 348 10.75 -29.42 -10.29
N ILE A 349 11.06 -28.27 -10.90
CA ILE A 349 10.13 -27.13 -11.07
C ILE A 349 8.96 -27.47 -12.00
N SER A 350 9.15 -28.30 -13.04
CA SER A 350 8.05 -28.72 -13.91
C SER A 350 7.03 -29.61 -13.19
N THR A 351 7.52 -30.48 -12.31
CA THR A 351 6.68 -31.44 -11.58
C THR A 351 5.89 -30.76 -10.44
N ILE A 352 6.47 -29.72 -9.82
CA ILE A 352 5.80 -28.89 -8.81
C ILE A 352 4.78 -27.92 -9.46
N LYS A 353 5.07 -27.38 -10.65
CA LYS A 353 4.11 -26.54 -11.42
C LYS A 353 2.82 -27.28 -11.76
N GLN A 354 2.89 -28.58 -12.08
CA GLN A 354 1.70 -29.38 -12.41
C GLN A 354 0.83 -29.67 -11.17
N ALA A 355 1.44 -29.78 -9.98
CA ALA A 355 0.73 -30.02 -8.73
C ALA A 355 0.08 -28.76 -8.13
N ALA A 356 0.66 -27.57 -8.37
CA ALA A 356 0.16 -26.29 -7.88
C ALA A 356 -1.03 -25.72 -8.68
N MET A 357 -1.28 -26.20 -9.91
CA MET A 357 -2.39 -25.72 -10.75
C MET A 357 -3.80 -26.13 -10.27
N ASN A 358 -3.91 -26.97 -9.23
CA ASN A 358 -5.21 -27.51 -8.77
C ASN A 358 -5.75 -26.90 -7.47
N ALA A 359 -5.15 -25.83 -6.94
CA ALA A 359 -5.55 -25.24 -5.65
C ALA A 359 -5.81 -23.71 -5.69
N ALA A 360 -6.21 -23.16 -6.84
CA ALA A 360 -6.38 -21.71 -7.01
C ALA A 360 -7.64 -21.16 -6.32
N GLY A 361 -7.42 -20.35 -5.27
CA GLY A 361 -8.30 -19.22 -4.96
C GLY A 361 -8.27 -18.22 -6.12
N GLN A 362 -9.30 -17.37 -6.26
CA GLN A 362 -9.45 -16.51 -7.45
C GLN A 362 -8.34 -15.46 -7.56
N THR A 363 -7.25 -15.79 -8.26
CA THR A 363 -6.32 -14.82 -8.85
C THR A 363 -7.11 -13.92 -9.81
N LEU A 364 -6.95 -12.59 -9.71
CA LEU A 364 -7.56 -11.62 -10.64
C LEU A 364 -7.19 -12.02 -12.07
N ARG A 365 -8.19 -12.41 -12.87
CA ARG A 365 -7.97 -12.90 -14.24
C ARG A 365 -7.65 -11.78 -15.22
N GLU A 366 -8.09 -10.57 -14.92
CA GLU A 366 -7.92 -9.39 -15.77
C GLU A 366 -7.98 -8.10 -14.94
N ILE A 367 -7.17 -7.09 -15.28
CA ILE A 367 -7.21 -5.75 -14.68
C ILE A 367 -8.52 -5.04 -15.08
N PRO A 368 -9.29 -4.50 -14.12
CA PRO A 368 -10.51 -3.73 -14.42
C PRO A 368 -10.29 -2.59 -15.42
N ALA A 369 -11.22 -2.39 -16.36
CA ALA A 369 -11.10 -1.39 -17.41
C ALA A 369 -10.91 0.05 -16.88
N ASP A 370 -11.53 0.36 -15.75
CA ASP A 370 -11.48 1.69 -15.11
C ASP A 370 -10.14 2.00 -14.41
N ASP A 371 -9.27 1.00 -14.24
CA ASP A 371 -7.96 1.19 -13.63
C ASP A 371 -6.95 1.68 -14.67
N GLY A 372 -6.02 2.55 -14.30
CA GLY A 372 -4.89 2.92 -15.17
C GLY A 372 -3.82 1.83 -15.21
N ILE A 373 -3.07 1.76 -16.32
CA ILE A 373 -1.85 0.95 -16.42
C ILE A 373 -0.70 1.95 -16.60
N HIS A 374 0.33 1.87 -15.76
CA HIS A 374 1.47 2.75 -15.87
C HIS A 374 2.21 2.48 -17.19
N ARG A 375 2.63 3.54 -17.87
CA ARG A 375 3.25 3.48 -19.21
C ARG A 375 4.43 2.51 -19.28
N SER A 376 5.23 2.41 -18.21
CA SER A 376 6.36 1.48 -18.15
C SER A 376 5.95 0.00 -18.25
N VAL A 377 4.73 -0.37 -17.84
CA VAL A 377 4.18 -1.72 -18.09
C VAL A 377 4.00 -1.96 -19.59
N SER A 378 3.38 -0.99 -20.29
CA SER A 378 3.19 -1.02 -21.75
C SER A 378 4.52 -1.04 -22.50
N GLU A 379 5.53 -0.34 -22.01
CA GLU A 379 6.84 -0.33 -22.66
C GLU A 379 7.65 -1.59 -22.44
N ARG A 380 7.63 -2.14 -21.23
CA ARG A 380 8.26 -3.43 -20.94
C ARG A 380 7.70 -4.54 -21.83
N LEU A 381 6.41 -4.48 -22.16
CA LEU A 381 5.75 -5.37 -23.14
C LEU A 381 6.34 -5.24 -24.55
N HIS A 382 6.90 -4.10 -24.92
CA HIS A 382 7.45 -3.83 -26.25
C HIS A 382 8.98 -3.90 -26.34
N TYR A 383 9.70 -3.81 -25.22
CA TYR A 383 11.17 -3.76 -25.20
C TYR A 383 11.85 -5.12 -25.12
N SER A 384 11.23 -6.12 -24.48
CA SER A 384 11.89 -7.41 -24.30
C SER A 384 11.72 -8.28 -25.55
N ASN A 385 12.83 -8.68 -26.18
CA ASN A 385 12.88 -9.83 -27.12
C ASN A 385 12.56 -11.18 -26.43
N LEU A 386 11.99 -11.14 -25.23
CA LEU A 386 11.42 -12.20 -24.43
C LEU A 386 9.98 -11.78 -24.22
N ASP A 387 9.00 -12.59 -24.58
CA ASP A 387 7.57 -12.27 -24.48
C ASP A 387 7.16 -11.92 -23.03
N TYR A 388 7.32 -10.66 -22.62
CA TYR A 388 6.73 -10.16 -21.37
C TYR A 388 5.25 -10.04 -21.65
N HIS A 389 4.44 -10.82 -20.95
CA HIS A 389 2.98 -10.79 -21.01
C HIS A 389 2.46 -10.96 -19.58
N PRO A 390 2.19 -9.86 -18.86
CA PRO A 390 1.56 -9.96 -17.56
C PRO A 390 0.22 -10.67 -17.72
N LYS A 391 0.01 -11.72 -16.94
CA LYS A 391 -1.12 -12.67 -17.10
C LYS A 391 -2.50 -12.00 -17.03
N ASN A 392 -2.56 -10.81 -16.44
CA ASN A 392 -3.81 -10.12 -16.10
C ASN A 392 -4.05 -8.87 -16.98
N VAL A 393 -3.21 -8.62 -17.99
CA VAL A 393 -3.39 -7.48 -18.92
C VAL A 393 -3.90 -8.00 -20.26
N SER A 394 -5.10 -7.58 -20.64
CA SER A 394 -5.61 -7.84 -21.99
C SER A 394 -4.79 -7.09 -23.03
N SER A 395 -4.54 -7.74 -24.17
CA SER A 395 -3.75 -7.18 -25.28
C SER A 395 -4.33 -5.88 -25.85
N GLU A 396 -5.64 -5.66 -25.71
CA GLU A 396 -6.32 -4.45 -26.17
C GLU A 396 -5.99 -3.21 -25.32
N ARG A 397 -5.47 -3.42 -24.11
CA ARG A 397 -5.07 -2.36 -23.18
C ARG A 397 -3.58 -2.00 -23.28
N ILE A 398 -2.89 -2.59 -24.24
CA ILE A 398 -1.47 -2.36 -24.51
C ILE A 398 -1.37 -1.27 -25.58
N LEU A 399 -0.82 -0.11 -25.21
CA LEU A 399 -0.55 0.97 -26.15
C LEU A 399 0.47 0.51 -27.19
N SER A 400 0.19 0.65 -28.48
CA SER A 400 1.16 0.36 -29.53
C SER A 400 2.39 1.25 -29.40
N ARG A 401 3.51 0.83 -30.00
CA ARG A 401 4.74 1.63 -30.02
C ARG A 401 4.52 3.02 -30.64
N GLU A 402 3.73 3.11 -31.70
CA GLU A 402 3.37 4.39 -32.33
C GLU A 402 2.48 5.25 -31.41
N GLN A 403 1.59 4.63 -30.62
CA GLN A 403 0.79 5.33 -29.60
C GLN A 403 1.68 5.85 -28.46
N LEU A 404 2.63 5.06 -27.97
CA LEU A 404 3.61 5.49 -26.97
C LEU A 404 4.51 6.62 -27.46
N GLU A 405 4.87 6.63 -28.75
CA GLU A 405 5.73 7.65 -29.36
C GLU A 405 4.97 8.92 -29.79
N SER A 406 3.62 8.92 -29.81
CA SER A 406 2.79 10.05 -30.24
C SER A 406 1.92 10.66 -29.14
N ASP A 407 1.81 10.01 -27.98
CA ASP A 407 1.04 10.49 -26.85
C ASP A 407 1.93 11.33 -25.91
N ASP A 408 2.03 12.63 -26.23
CA ASP A 408 2.55 13.67 -25.31
C ASP A 408 1.52 14.01 -24.21
N SER A 409 0.27 13.60 -24.41
CA SER A 409 -0.79 13.64 -23.42
C SER A 409 -0.77 12.37 -22.57
N ILE A 410 -1.40 12.38 -21.40
CA ILE A 410 -1.57 11.21 -20.52
C ILE A 410 -0.41 10.97 -19.53
N LEU A 411 0.03 12.06 -18.90
CA LEU A 411 -0.47 12.27 -17.55
C LEU A 411 -1.98 12.54 -17.65
N LEU A 412 -2.79 11.77 -16.91
CA LEU A 412 -4.23 11.97 -16.68
C LEU A 412 -5.22 11.14 -17.53
N THR A 413 -5.76 10.11 -16.86
CA THR A 413 -7.16 9.62 -16.84
C THR A 413 -7.84 9.14 -18.13
N SER A 414 -8.68 8.11 -17.99
CA SER A 414 -9.93 8.04 -18.75
C SER A 414 -11.12 7.73 -17.83
N GLN A 415 -12.01 8.73 -17.74
CA GLN A 415 -13.34 8.83 -17.10
C GLN A 415 -13.46 9.05 -15.58
#